data_AF-A0A545TLR9-F1
#
_entry.id   AF-A0A545TLR9-F1
#
_cell.length_a   1.000
_cell.length_b   1.000
_cell.length_c   1.000
_cell.angle_alpha   90.00
_cell.angle_beta   90.00
_cell.angle_gamma   90.00
#
_symmetry.space_group_name_H-M   'P 1'
#
loop_
_entity.id
_entity.type
_entity.pdbx_description
1 polymer ?
#
loop_
_entity_poly.entity_id
_entity_poly.type
_entity_poly.pdbx_seq_one_letter_code
_entity_poly.pdbx_strand_id
1 'polypeptide(L)'
;MKLLTKSRFSLNRLKALIGILATILSFGSASEVIAVQSAATSPATSAEAAPEAYGDNWWRSVRKGMWEWEGADWDVVKGALEKIENATGKRRYGDKFDTIIEYGPGHWVYEWSNIGNEAYKAGLEYERKGNIVAARKSFLQASTYYTQASYPHLRDKYARAALAKAFEMYSLAGRYFAVPMEVWHLEVDGASFKAFVHFPTRHHSKTMPVILKTGGMDVLSTEFYPLSETINATGTAMIAYDSPGTGNDGVVDVNYDKHHVAVLKRVLGDKRFDNKRIGVWSESLAGLTTVRLALGKHRGDVAAVVNSCGPMHTLYALKLAGGIPPQYELHDMIEAYNNRRLSKREIDEFNRSMLTPSLQALLQDFQGETYIDRVRATPGDLLNLLSKSLPISLVEQGLLGKKNVTNTPILTINTHADPLVPHGESQLVTDASVQGKLMIYDNYEGHCVSRAEIPMIMEWLSYHLRLLTDVPGLLD
;
A
#
# COMPACT_ATOMS: atom_id res chain seq x y z
N MET A 1 -13.49 90.76 15.48
CA MET A 1 -12.99 89.83 14.44
C MET A 1 -14.16 88.97 13.98
N LYS A 2 -15.05 89.52 13.14
CA LYS A 2 -15.19 89.31 11.66
C LYS A 2 -15.26 87.82 11.26
N LEU A 3 -16.19 87.32 10.46
CA LEU A 3 -17.54 87.69 9.99
C LEU A 3 -18.07 86.45 9.23
N LEU A 4 -19.39 86.31 9.17
CA LEU A 4 -20.24 85.34 8.43
C LEU A 4 -19.70 84.77 7.09
N THR A 5 -20.09 83.53 6.72
CA THR A 5 -21.15 83.24 5.71
C THR A 5 -21.36 81.73 5.41
N LYS A 6 -22.57 81.43 4.93
CA LYS A 6 -23.23 80.14 4.62
C LYS A 6 -22.65 79.39 3.40
N SER A 7 -22.86 78.06 3.31
CA SER A 7 -23.61 77.41 2.20
C SER A 7 -23.91 75.91 2.47
N ARG A 8 -24.77 75.31 1.63
CA ARG A 8 -25.56 74.06 1.76
C ARG A 8 -24.92 72.82 1.08
N PHE A 9 -25.63 71.68 1.22
CA PHE A 9 -25.60 70.38 0.49
C PHE A 9 -24.74 69.29 1.17
N SER A 10 -25.06 67.99 1.19
CA SER A 10 -26.24 67.17 0.82
C SER A 10 -25.98 65.72 1.28
N LEU A 11 -27.07 65.00 1.58
CA LEU A 11 -27.27 63.55 1.72
C LEU A 11 -26.15 62.60 1.25
N ASN A 12 -25.72 61.66 2.09
CA ASN A 12 -26.15 60.24 2.09
C ASN A 12 -25.20 59.30 2.88
N ARG A 13 -25.80 58.29 3.52
CA ARG A 13 -25.23 57.05 4.12
C ARG A 13 -24.57 57.18 5.50
N LEU A 14 -25.31 56.80 6.56
CA LEU A 14 -25.11 55.58 7.36
C LEU A 14 -26.07 55.61 8.59
N LYS A 15 -27.04 54.71 8.67
CA LYS A 15 -27.78 54.35 9.90
C LYS A 15 -27.56 52.83 10.07
N ALA A 16 -26.83 52.33 11.06
CA ALA A 16 -27.05 52.33 12.51
C ALA A 16 -28.19 51.40 12.96
N LEU A 17 -27.75 50.31 13.62
CA LEU A 17 -28.36 49.48 14.68
C LEU A 17 -29.79 49.79 15.16
N ILE A 18 -30.56 48.71 15.39
CA ILE A 18 -31.60 48.53 16.42
C ILE A 18 -31.57 47.04 16.82
N GLY A 19 -31.61 46.55 18.07
CA GLY A 19 -31.74 47.17 19.39
C GLY A 19 -31.69 46.12 20.52
N ILE A 20 -30.91 46.42 21.56
CA ILE A 20 -31.16 46.38 23.03
C ILE A 20 -32.02 45.27 23.70
N LEU A 21 -31.31 44.53 24.59
CA LEU A 21 -31.60 43.98 25.95
C LEU A 21 -32.78 43.03 26.26
N ALA A 22 -32.43 41.86 26.81
CA ALA A 22 -32.94 41.36 28.10
C ALA A 22 -31.95 40.40 28.81
N THR A 23 -31.56 40.80 30.03
CA THR A 23 -30.89 40.09 31.16
C THR A 23 -31.59 38.76 31.56
N ILE A 24 -31.02 37.67 32.14
CA ILE A 24 -30.05 37.48 33.24
C ILE A 24 -29.67 35.95 33.34
N LEU A 25 -28.41 35.67 33.72
CA LEU A 25 -27.82 34.50 34.41
C LEU A 25 -28.15 33.03 34.00
N SER A 26 -27.17 32.38 33.38
CA SER A 26 -26.66 31.07 33.83
C SER A 26 -25.24 30.87 33.29
N PHE A 27 -24.25 30.82 34.20
CA PHE A 27 -22.88 30.43 33.88
C PHE A 27 -22.83 28.95 33.50
N GLY A 28 -22.41 28.66 32.27
CA GLY A 28 -21.98 27.36 31.81
C GLY A 28 -20.89 27.57 30.78
N SER A 29 -19.65 27.23 31.14
CA SER A 29 -18.49 27.32 30.25
C SER A 29 -18.65 26.36 29.08
N ALA A 30 -19.01 26.89 27.91
CA ALA A 30 -18.88 26.19 26.64
C ALA A 30 -17.64 26.76 25.92
N SER A 31 -16.60 25.94 25.78
CA SER A 31 -15.53 26.18 24.84
C SER A 31 -16.15 26.18 23.44
N GLU A 32 -16.14 27.33 22.75
CA GLU A 32 -16.53 27.41 21.34
C GLU A 32 -15.56 26.56 20.52
N VAL A 33 -16.05 25.41 20.06
CA VAL A 33 -15.43 24.64 18.99
C VAL A 33 -15.62 25.47 17.72
N ILE A 34 -14.54 26.08 17.24
CA ILE A 34 -14.50 26.65 15.90
C ILE A 34 -14.62 25.48 14.93
N ALA A 35 -15.82 25.29 14.38
CA ALA A 35 -16.03 24.37 13.28
C ALA A 35 -15.34 24.94 12.04
N VAL A 36 -14.15 24.42 11.73
CA VAL A 36 -13.52 24.62 10.43
C VAL A 36 -14.38 23.92 9.40
N GLN A 37 -14.92 24.70 8.48
CA GLN A 37 -15.73 24.22 7.37
C GLN A 37 -14.79 23.50 6.39
N SER A 38 -14.71 22.17 6.48
CA SER A 38 -13.93 21.35 5.56
C SER A 38 -14.47 21.53 4.14
N ALA A 39 -13.60 21.85 3.19
CA ALA A 39 -13.90 21.69 1.77
C ALA A 39 -14.45 20.28 1.56
N ALA A 40 -15.57 20.15 0.84
CA ALA A 40 -16.22 18.87 0.60
C ALA A 40 -15.25 17.92 -0.13
N THR A 41 -14.57 17.07 0.64
CA THR A 41 -13.79 15.95 0.15
C THR A 41 -14.78 14.87 -0.26
N SER A 42 -14.60 14.32 -1.47
CA SER A 42 -15.26 13.07 -1.85
C SER A 42 -15.08 12.04 -0.72
N PRO A 43 -16.08 11.22 -0.39
CA PRO A 43 -15.95 10.22 0.65
C PRO A 43 -14.71 9.36 0.38
N ALA A 44 -13.84 9.22 1.40
CA ALA A 44 -12.63 8.41 1.30
C ALA A 44 -13.04 6.96 0.96
N THR A 45 -12.31 6.32 0.06
CA THR A 45 -12.47 4.90 -0.26
C THR A 45 -11.21 4.14 0.14
N SER A 46 -11.36 2.85 0.46
CA SER A 46 -10.21 1.95 0.67
C SER A 46 -9.23 2.05 -0.51
N ALA A 47 -7.94 1.87 -0.23
CA ALA A 47 -6.90 1.94 -1.25
C ALA A 47 -7.06 0.85 -2.33
N GLU A 48 -7.70 -0.27 -2.00
CA GLU A 48 -7.91 -1.38 -2.93
C GLU A 48 -9.34 -1.46 -3.49
N ALA A 49 -10.21 -0.52 -3.11
CA ALA A 49 -11.59 -0.49 -3.58
C ALA A 49 -11.68 -0.14 -5.08
N ALA A 50 -12.46 -0.93 -5.81
CA ALA A 50 -12.88 -0.57 -7.15
C ALA A 50 -14.10 0.37 -7.10
N PRO A 51 -14.21 1.37 -7.99
CA PRO A 51 -15.48 2.05 -8.20
C PRO A 51 -16.56 1.06 -8.66
N GLU A 52 -17.82 1.32 -8.34
CA GLU A 52 -18.96 0.44 -8.65
C GLU A 52 -18.99 -0.01 -10.13
N ALA A 53 -18.69 0.91 -11.06
CA ALA A 53 -18.64 0.62 -12.51
C ALA A 53 -17.61 -0.46 -12.91
N TYR A 54 -16.67 -0.79 -12.03
CA TYR A 54 -15.59 -1.76 -12.27
C TYR A 54 -15.60 -2.93 -11.27
N GLY A 55 -16.65 -3.09 -10.45
CA GLY A 55 -16.67 -4.09 -9.37
C GLY A 55 -16.94 -5.53 -9.82
N ASP A 56 -18.02 -5.76 -10.57
CA ASP A 56 -18.53 -7.14 -10.74
C ASP A 56 -17.95 -7.90 -11.95
N ASN A 57 -17.63 -7.19 -13.03
CA ASN A 57 -17.25 -7.80 -14.32
C ASN A 57 -15.74 -7.76 -14.60
N TRP A 58 -14.93 -7.39 -13.62
CA TRP A 58 -13.47 -7.36 -13.71
C TRP A 58 -12.90 -8.39 -12.75
N TRP A 59 -11.92 -9.17 -13.21
CA TRP A 59 -11.21 -10.10 -12.35
C TRP A 59 -10.24 -9.34 -11.44
N ARG A 60 -9.57 -8.32 -11.97
CA ARG A 60 -8.78 -7.36 -11.18
C ARG A 60 -9.65 -6.29 -10.55
N SER A 61 -9.28 -5.86 -9.33
CA SER A 61 -9.79 -4.59 -8.79
C SER A 61 -9.20 -3.41 -9.58
N VAL A 62 -10.07 -2.59 -10.19
CA VAL A 62 -9.69 -1.35 -10.90
C VAL A 62 -9.62 -0.20 -9.92
N ARG A 63 -8.41 0.24 -9.54
CA ARG A 63 -8.19 1.16 -8.41
C ARG A 63 -8.03 2.61 -8.86
N LYS A 64 -9.11 3.21 -9.40
CA LYS A 64 -9.09 4.59 -9.98
C LYS A 64 -8.34 5.61 -9.11
N GLY A 65 -8.78 5.79 -7.86
CA GLY A 65 -8.22 6.82 -6.98
C GLY A 65 -6.74 6.57 -6.65
N MET A 66 -6.34 5.32 -6.50
CA MET A 66 -4.95 4.94 -6.27
C MET A 66 -4.08 5.20 -7.50
N TRP A 67 -4.54 4.81 -8.70
CA TRP A 67 -3.78 5.01 -9.93
C TRP A 67 -3.66 6.50 -10.31
N GLU A 68 -4.71 7.30 -10.07
CA GLU A 68 -4.64 8.76 -10.23
C GLU A 68 -3.64 9.38 -9.24
N TRP A 69 -3.63 8.93 -7.98
CA TRP A 69 -2.65 9.35 -6.98
C TRP A 69 -1.21 9.01 -7.40
N GLU A 70 -0.99 7.87 -8.04
CA GLU A 70 0.29 7.44 -8.64
C GLU A 70 0.70 8.26 -9.87
N GLY A 71 -0.19 9.11 -10.40
CA GLY A 71 0.06 9.98 -11.54
C GLY A 71 -0.45 9.47 -12.89
N ALA A 72 -1.30 8.43 -12.90
CA ALA A 72 -1.99 8.00 -14.11
C ALA A 72 -2.95 9.10 -14.63
N ASP A 73 -3.04 9.22 -15.95
CA ASP A 73 -4.09 10.01 -16.60
C ASP A 73 -5.33 9.12 -16.79
N TRP A 74 -6.41 9.44 -16.08
CA TRP A 74 -7.61 8.58 -16.09
C TRP A 74 -8.28 8.50 -17.46
N ASP A 75 -8.21 9.52 -18.30
CA ASP A 75 -8.80 9.45 -19.64
C ASP A 75 -8.04 8.45 -20.52
N VAL A 76 -6.71 8.39 -20.37
CA VAL A 76 -5.86 7.39 -21.04
C VAL A 76 -6.16 5.99 -20.52
N VAL A 77 -6.25 5.83 -19.20
CA VAL A 77 -6.57 4.55 -18.55
C VAL A 77 -7.95 4.07 -19.00
N LYS A 78 -8.96 4.93 -18.96
CA LYS A 78 -10.32 4.62 -19.37
C LYS A 78 -10.36 4.12 -20.81
N GLY A 79 -9.63 4.77 -21.73
CA GLY A 79 -9.52 4.31 -23.11
C GLY A 79 -8.90 2.91 -23.26
N ALA A 80 -7.95 2.53 -22.39
CA ALA A 80 -7.42 1.16 -22.37
C ALA A 80 -8.44 0.16 -21.80
N LEU A 81 -9.15 0.51 -20.72
CA LEU A 81 -10.19 -0.32 -20.12
C LEU A 81 -11.37 -0.55 -21.09
N GLU A 82 -11.80 0.47 -21.81
CA GLU A 82 -12.86 0.36 -22.84
C GLU A 82 -12.47 -0.62 -23.96
N LYS A 83 -11.20 -0.66 -24.37
CA LYS A 83 -10.72 -1.65 -25.36
C LYS A 83 -10.76 -3.08 -24.82
N ILE A 84 -10.43 -3.26 -23.54
CA ILE A 84 -10.47 -4.57 -22.86
C ILE A 84 -11.92 -5.05 -22.73
N GLU A 85 -12.82 -4.18 -22.28
CA GLU A 85 -14.25 -4.46 -22.11
C GLU A 85 -14.91 -4.88 -23.43
N ASN A 86 -14.68 -4.12 -24.50
CA ASN A 86 -15.33 -4.34 -25.80
C ASN A 86 -14.70 -5.45 -26.65
N ALA A 87 -13.59 -6.05 -26.21
CA ALA A 87 -12.93 -7.10 -26.97
C ALA A 87 -13.69 -8.43 -26.94
N THR A 88 -13.55 -9.21 -28.02
CA THR A 88 -14.28 -10.48 -28.24
C THR A 88 -13.40 -11.72 -28.08
N GLY A 89 -12.16 -11.55 -27.59
CA GLY A 89 -11.22 -12.65 -27.38
C GLY A 89 -11.72 -13.69 -26.37
N LYS A 90 -11.23 -14.92 -26.46
CA LYS A 90 -11.57 -15.99 -25.50
C LYS A 90 -11.05 -15.63 -24.11
N ARG A 91 -11.94 -15.69 -23.11
CA ARG A 91 -11.67 -15.36 -21.71
C ARG A 91 -11.43 -16.61 -20.86
N ARG A 92 -10.59 -16.48 -19.82
CA ARG A 92 -10.37 -17.51 -18.79
C ARG A 92 -11.63 -17.64 -17.92
N TYR A 93 -12.17 -16.51 -17.48
CA TYR A 93 -13.44 -16.42 -16.77
C TYR A 93 -14.42 -15.69 -17.68
N GLY A 94 -15.46 -16.39 -18.14
CA GLY A 94 -16.33 -15.92 -19.22
C GLY A 94 -17.03 -14.58 -18.92
N ASP A 95 -17.26 -14.31 -17.64
CA ASP A 95 -17.88 -13.11 -17.07
C ASP A 95 -16.88 -11.99 -16.72
N LYS A 96 -15.57 -12.20 -16.87
CA LYS A 96 -14.54 -11.22 -16.49
C LYS A 96 -13.83 -10.62 -17.70
N PHE A 97 -14.04 -9.33 -17.94
CA PHE A 97 -13.60 -8.63 -19.14
C PHE A 97 -12.09 -8.75 -19.41
N ASP A 98 -11.27 -8.58 -18.38
CA ASP A 98 -9.80 -8.49 -18.41
C ASP A 98 -9.07 -9.84 -18.41
N THR A 99 -9.79 -10.92 -18.71
CA THR A 99 -9.25 -12.29 -18.65
C THR A 99 -9.06 -12.93 -20.02
N ILE A 100 -8.99 -12.13 -21.09
CA ILE A 100 -8.62 -12.60 -22.43
C ILE A 100 -7.29 -13.35 -22.37
N ILE A 101 -7.25 -14.56 -22.96
CA ILE A 101 -6.13 -15.50 -22.85
C ILE A 101 -5.01 -15.16 -23.85
N GLU A 102 -5.37 -14.86 -25.09
CA GLU A 102 -4.40 -14.63 -26.16
C GLU A 102 -3.84 -13.21 -26.08
N TYR A 103 -2.52 -13.08 -26.14
CA TYR A 103 -1.86 -11.78 -26.11
C TYR A 103 -2.09 -11.02 -27.42
N GLY A 104 -2.78 -9.88 -27.34
CA GLY A 104 -3.13 -9.03 -28.46
C GLY A 104 -4.20 -8.00 -28.07
N PRO A 105 -4.87 -7.36 -29.04
CA PRO A 105 -5.93 -6.39 -28.76
C PRO A 105 -6.98 -6.93 -27.75
N GLY A 106 -7.27 -6.14 -26.73
CA GLY A 106 -8.16 -6.50 -25.62
C GLY A 106 -7.51 -7.27 -24.46
N HIS A 107 -6.30 -7.83 -24.63
CA HIS A 107 -5.59 -8.46 -23.53
C HIS A 107 -5.05 -7.40 -22.57
N TRP A 108 -5.25 -7.59 -21.25
CA TRP A 108 -4.85 -6.65 -20.20
C TRP A 108 -3.43 -6.10 -20.37
N VAL A 109 -2.43 -6.99 -20.34
CA VAL A 109 -1.02 -6.59 -20.44
C VAL A 109 -0.72 -5.85 -21.75
N TYR A 110 -1.41 -6.19 -22.84
CA TYR A 110 -1.19 -5.61 -24.15
C TYR A 110 -1.68 -4.15 -24.19
N GLU A 111 -2.93 -3.91 -23.79
CA GLU A 111 -3.53 -2.57 -23.83
C GLU A 111 -2.82 -1.60 -22.89
N TRP A 112 -2.50 -2.04 -21.67
CA TRP A 112 -1.73 -1.23 -20.73
C TRP A 112 -0.28 -0.98 -21.20
N SER A 113 0.39 -1.98 -21.80
CA SER A 113 1.74 -1.78 -22.35
C SER A 113 1.74 -0.81 -23.52
N ASN A 114 0.66 -0.73 -24.30
CA ASN A 114 0.54 0.23 -25.41
C ASN A 114 0.54 1.67 -24.91
N ILE A 115 -0.29 1.98 -23.91
CA ILE A 115 -0.30 3.33 -23.32
C ILE A 115 1.01 3.64 -22.59
N GLY A 116 1.67 2.63 -22.00
CA GLY A 116 3.04 2.76 -21.46
C GLY A 116 4.07 3.12 -22.53
N ASN A 117 4.02 2.47 -23.70
CA ASN A 117 4.89 2.76 -24.84
C ASN A 117 4.69 4.20 -25.35
N GLU A 118 3.44 4.68 -25.39
CA GLU A 118 3.11 6.05 -25.82
C GLU A 118 3.67 7.09 -24.86
N ALA A 119 3.47 6.90 -23.55
CA ALA A 119 4.03 7.77 -22.52
C ALA A 119 5.57 7.78 -22.56
N TYR A 120 6.21 6.62 -22.76
CA TYR A 120 7.67 6.54 -22.91
C TYR A 120 8.18 7.34 -24.11
N LYS A 121 7.55 7.19 -25.28
CA LYS A 121 7.89 7.96 -26.49
C LYS A 121 7.74 9.47 -26.28
N ALA A 122 6.67 9.89 -25.59
CA ALA A 122 6.48 11.29 -25.24
C ALA A 122 7.62 11.80 -24.32
N GLY A 123 8.02 11.00 -23.32
CA GLY A 123 9.13 11.32 -22.42
C GLY A 123 10.45 11.54 -23.15
N LEU A 124 10.80 10.66 -24.10
CA LEU A 124 12.00 10.82 -24.94
C LEU A 124 11.96 12.11 -25.78
N GLU A 125 10.79 12.45 -26.31
CA GLU A 125 10.62 13.66 -27.11
C GLU A 125 10.77 14.94 -26.27
N TYR A 126 10.23 14.93 -25.04
CA TYR A 126 10.43 16.03 -24.09
C TYR A 126 11.90 16.15 -23.64
N GLU A 127 12.57 15.03 -23.38
CA GLU A 127 14.00 14.99 -23.05
C GLU A 127 14.84 15.60 -24.18
N ARG A 128 14.59 15.20 -25.43
CA ARG A 128 15.26 15.73 -26.63
C ARG A 128 15.09 17.25 -26.80
N LYS A 129 13.93 17.78 -26.39
CA LYS A 129 13.62 19.22 -26.40
C LYS A 129 14.15 19.98 -25.18
N GLY A 130 14.81 19.30 -24.24
CA GLY A 130 15.31 19.90 -22.99
C GLY A 130 14.22 20.18 -21.95
N ASN A 131 12.99 19.71 -22.15
CA ASN A 131 11.90 19.88 -21.18
C ASN A 131 11.93 18.75 -20.14
N ILE A 132 12.83 18.88 -19.17
CA ILE A 132 13.09 17.85 -18.15
C ILE A 132 11.87 17.58 -17.26
N VAL A 133 11.06 18.59 -16.96
CA VAL A 133 9.85 18.43 -16.12
C VAL A 133 8.82 17.57 -16.84
N ALA A 134 8.56 17.85 -18.12
CA ALA A 134 7.63 17.04 -18.92
C ALA A 134 8.18 15.64 -19.17
N ALA A 135 9.48 15.50 -19.44
CA ALA A 135 10.13 14.20 -19.61
C ALA A 135 9.98 13.33 -18.35
N ARG A 136 10.28 13.88 -17.17
CA ARG A 136 10.09 13.20 -15.89
C ARG A 136 8.64 12.73 -15.69
N LYS A 137 7.68 13.63 -15.93
CA LYS A 137 6.24 13.30 -15.81
C LYS A 137 5.87 12.14 -16.72
N SER A 138 6.25 12.18 -18.00
CA SER A 138 5.95 11.12 -18.95
C SER A 138 6.63 9.79 -18.63
N PHE A 139 7.85 9.80 -18.08
CA PHE A 139 8.51 8.58 -17.61
C PHE A 139 7.86 8.00 -16.35
N LEU A 140 7.40 8.84 -15.42
CA LEU A 140 6.58 8.38 -14.28
C LEU A 140 5.26 7.76 -14.77
N GLN A 141 4.55 8.40 -15.69
CA GLN A 141 3.33 7.85 -16.29
C GLN A 141 3.59 6.51 -16.99
N ALA A 142 4.67 6.41 -17.77
CA ALA A 142 5.06 5.15 -18.39
C ALA A 142 5.32 4.06 -17.33
N SER A 143 6.02 4.40 -16.24
CA SER A 143 6.24 3.50 -15.11
C SER A 143 4.92 3.00 -14.50
N THR A 144 3.97 3.91 -14.24
CA THR A 144 2.64 3.57 -13.72
C THR A 144 1.89 2.66 -14.67
N TYR A 145 1.87 2.95 -15.97
CA TYR A 145 1.16 2.13 -16.95
C TYR A 145 1.77 0.74 -17.14
N TYR A 146 3.10 0.61 -17.11
CA TYR A 146 3.74 -0.71 -17.13
C TYR A 146 3.58 -1.47 -15.81
N THR A 147 3.50 -0.75 -14.69
CA THR A 147 3.14 -1.34 -13.38
C THR A 147 1.77 -1.99 -13.49
N GLN A 148 0.77 -1.23 -13.95
CA GLN A 148 -0.58 -1.76 -14.11
C GLN A 148 -0.71 -2.78 -15.24
N ALA A 149 0.11 -2.69 -16.31
CA ALA A 149 0.21 -3.77 -17.30
C ALA A 149 0.63 -5.10 -16.66
N SER A 150 1.53 -5.05 -15.68
CA SER A 150 1.99 -6.22 -14.96
C SER A 150 1.00 -6.70 -13.89
N TYR A 151 0.25 -5.79 -13.25
CA TYR A 151 -0.68 -6.07 -12.14
C TYR A 151 -1.60 -7.28 -12.44
N PRO A 152 -1.76 -8.23 -11.50
CA PRO A 152 -1.18 -8.29 -10.16
C PRO A 152 0.21 -8.95 -10.11
N HIS A 153 1.04 -8.76 -11.12
CA HIS A 153 2.44 -9.22 -11.22
C HIS A 153 2.60 -10.73 -11.17
N LEU A 154 1.74 -11.44 -11.90
CA LEU A 154 1.91 -12.88 -12.11
C LEU A 154 3.21 -13.17 -12.87
N ARG A 155 3.68 -14.41 -12.78
CA ARG A 155 4.95 -14.85 -13.38
C ARG A 155 4.88 -15.20 -14.87
N ASP A 156 3.80 -14.86 -15.55
CA ASP A 156 3.75 -15.03 -16.99
C ASP A 156 4.72 -14.08 -17.70
N LYS A 157 5.19 -14.50 -18.87
CA LYS A 157 6.23 -13.77 -19.62
C LYS A 157 5.83 -12.33 -19.97
N TYR A 158 4.54 -12.04 -20.15
CA TYR A 158 4.07 -10.71 -20.54
C TYR A 158 4.05 -9.78 -19.33
N ALA A 159 3.47 -10.24 -18.21
CA ALA A 159 3.49 -9.49 -16.96
C ALA A 159 4.92 -9.23 -16.47
N ARG A 160 5.85 -10.19 -16.65
CA ARG A 160 7.28 -10.00 -16.32
C ARG A 160 8.00 -9.02 -17.24
N ALA A 161 7.69 -9.02 -18.54
CA ALA A 161 8.23 -8.03 -19.47
C ALA A 161 7.75 -6.60 -19.14
N ALA A 162 6.46 -6.45 -18.83
CA ALA A 162 5.89 -5.19 -18.37
C ALA A 162 6.52 -4.73 -17.04
N LEU A 163 6.68 -5.63 -16.07
CA LEU A 163 7.35 -5.32 -14.79
C LEU A 163 8.78 -4.79 -14.99
N ALA A 164 9.56 -5.42 -15.87
CA ALA A 164 10.90 -4.95 -16.19
C ALA A 164 10.89 -3.53 -16.77
N LYS A 165 9.93 -3.23 -17.66
CA LYS A 165 9.72 -1.89 -18.20
C LYS A 165 9.29 -0.88 -17.13
N ALA A 166 8.43 -1.25 -16.19
CA ALA A 166 8.04 -0.38 -15.08
C ALA A 166 9.28 0.13 -14.31
N PHE A 167 10.16 -0.79 -13.89
CA PHE A 167 11.38 -0.41 -13.18
C PHE A 167 12.36 0.40 -14.04
N GLU A 168 12.46 0.11 -15.34
CA GLU A 168 13.27 0.88 -16.28
C GLU A 168 12.79 2.33 -16.34
N MET A 169 11.48 2.53 -16.52
CA MET A 169 10.87 3.87 -16.62
C MET A 169 10.96 4.64 -15.30
N TYR A 170 10.78 3.97 -14.17
CA TYR A 170 10.96 4.58 -12.85
C TYR A 170 12.39 5.08 -12.65
N SER A 171 13.38 4.25 -13.02
CA SER A 171 14.80 4.62 -12.95
C SER A 171 15.11 5.80 -13.88
N LEU A 172 14.52 5.82 -15.07
CA LEU A 172 14.68 6.89 -16.06
C LEU A 172 14.14 8.23 -15.55
N ALA A 173 12.95 8.21 -14.92
CA ALA A 173 12.35 9.36 -14.26
C ALA A 173 13.21 9.85 -13.08
N GLY A 174 13.77 8.93 -12.30
CA GLY A 174 14.59 9.23 -11.13
C GLY A 174 15.85 10.04 -11.40
N ARG A 175 16.34 10.04 -12.65
CA ARG A 175 17.46 10.91 -13.09
C ARG A 175 17.14 12.41 -12.99
N TYR A 176 15.85 12.76 -12.94
CA TYR A 176 15.34 14.13 -12.95
C TYR A 176 14.62 14.52 -11.65
N PHE A 177 14.73 13.70 -10.62
CA PHE A 177 14.29 14.10 -9.29
C PHE A 177 15.20 15.20 -8.76
N ALA A 178 14.70 15.97 -7.78
CA ALA A 178 15.46 17.08 -7.21
C ALA A 178 16.80 16.62 -6.61
N VAL A 179 16.79 15.44 -6.00
CA VAL A 179 18.00 14.63 -5.76
C VAL A 179 17.87 13.39 -6.64
N PRO A 180 18.84 13.12 -7.55
CA PRO A 180 18.80 11.92 -8.37
C PRO A 180 18.65 10.65 -7.53
N MET A 181 17.69 9.81 -7.91
CA MET A 181 17.37 8.58 -7.19
C MET A 181 18.53 7.58 -7.27
N GLU A 182 18.93 7.02 -6.12
CA GLU A 182 19.85 5.88 -6.09
C GLU A 182 19.05 4.57 -6.19
N VAL A 183 19.63 3.57 -6.87
CA VAL A 183 19.07 2.22 -6.96
C VAL A 183 20.04 1.23 -6.35
N TRP A 184 19.63 0.55 -5.29
CA TRP A 184 20.38 -0.57 -4.74
C TRP A 184 19.91 -1.86 -5.40
N HIS A 185 20.87 -2.68 -5.80
CA HIS A 185 20.64 -4.03 -6.29
C HIS A 185 21.02 -5.00 -5.17
N LEU A 186 20.05 -5.78 -4.72
CA LEU A 186 20.19 -6.73 -3.63
C LEU A 186 19.78 -8.12 -4.11
N GLU A 187 20.37 -9.15 -3.51
CA GLU A 187 20.02 -10.54 -3.79
C GLU A 187 19.89 -11.30 -2.47
N VAL A 188 18.79 -12.04 -2.33
CA VAL A 188 18.50 -12.89 -1.18
C VAL A 188 17.87 -14.18 -1.68
N ASP A 189 18.38 -15.32 -1.24
CA ASP A 189 17.91 -16.66 -1.64
C ASP A 189 17.84 -16.85 -3.18
N GLY A 190 18.79 -16.26 -3.92
CA GLY A 190 18.83 -16.31 -5.39
C GLY A 190 17.81 -15.42 -6.10
N ALA A 191 16.99 -14.67 -5.36
CA ALA A 191 16.09 -13.67 -5.92
C ALA A 191 16.74 -12.28 -5.86
N SER A 192 16.93 -11.67 -7.03
CA SER A 192 17.36 -10.27 -7.14
C SER A 192 16.16 -9.32 -7.00
N PHE A 193 16.36 -8.21 -6.29
CA PHE A 193 15.38 -7.13 -6.20
C PHE A 193 16.06 -5.76 -6.14
N LYS A 194 15.28 -4.71 -6.43
CA LYS A 194 15.72 -3.32 -6.38
C LYS A 194 15.18 -2.65 -5.12
N ALA A 195 15.98 -1.77 -4.54
CA ALA A 195 15.51 -0.79 -3.57
C ALA A 195 15.80 0.62 -4.11
N PHE A 196 14.75 1.43 -4.22
CA PHE A 196 14.79 2.80 -4.71
C PHE A 196 14.93 3.75 -3.54
N VAL A 197 16.04 4.49 -3.51
CA VAL A 197 16.36 5.41 -2.43
C VAL A 197 16.05 6.83 -2.87
N HIS A 198 15.03 7.41 -2.22
CA HIS A 198 14.58 8.78 -2.41
C HIS A 198 15.18 9.63 -1.28
N PHE A 199 16.06 10.55 -1.65
CA PHE A 199 16.70 11.45 -0.71
C PHE A 199 15.93 12.78 -0.60
N PRO A 200 15.83 13.35 0.61
CA PRO A 200 15.27 14.67 0.80
C PRO A 200 16.24 15.75 0.32
N THR A 201 15.69 16.85 -0.22
CA THR A 201 16.48 18.05 -0.54
C THR A 201 16.85 18.84 0.71
N ARG A 202 16.00 18.82 1.73
CA ARG A 202 16.17 19.56 2.98
C ARG A 202 16.52 18.60 4.12
N HIS A 203 17.80 18.57 4.52
CA HIS A 203 18.21 17.93 5.77
C HIS A 203 19.30 18.77 6.45
N HIS A 204 19.24 18.87 7.77
CA HIS A 204 20.07 19.80 8.56
C HIS A 204 21.27 19.14 9.27
N SER A 205 21.45 17.83 9.09
CA SER A 205 22.45 17.03 9.80
C SER A 205 23.31 16.23 8.81
N LYS A 206 24.49 15.78 9.26
CA LYS A 206 25.35 14.86 8.51
C LYS A 206 24.68 13.49 8.25
N THR A 207 23.69 13.15 9.07
CA THR A 207 22.89 11.92 8.98
C THR A 207 21.40 12.26 8.95
N MET A 208 20.62 11.47 8.23
CA MET A 208 19.18 11.67 8.06
C MET A 208 18.37 10.47 8.57
N PRO A 209 17.14 10.69 9.06
CA PRO A 209 16.22 9.60 9.32
C PRO A 209 15.83 8.91 8.00
N VAL A 210 15.37 7.66 8.10
CA VAL A 210 14.94 6.88 6.93
C VAL A 210 13.70 6.06 7.24
N ILE A 211 12.78 6.01 6.28
CA ILE A 211 11.59 5.14 6.30
C ILE A 211 11.75 4.08 5.21
N LEU A 212 11.76 2.82 5.64
CA LEU A 212 11.67 1.65 4.76
C LEU A 212 10.22 1.42 4.36
N LYS A 213 9.90 1.45 3.07
CA LYS A 213 8.54 1.35 2.55
C LYS A 213 8.36 0.12 1.67
N THR A 214 7.34 -0.68 1.97
CA THR A 214 6.92 -1.80 1.11
C THR A 214 5.41 -1.82 0.91
N GLY A 215 4.99 -2.28 -0.27
CA GLY A 215 3.59 -2.59 -0.58
C GLY A 215 3.22 -4.03 -0.22
N GLY A 216 2.00 -4.43 -0.60
CA GLY A 216 1.48 -5.78 -0.47
C GLY A 216 2.01 -6.77 -1.52
N MET A 217 1.20 -7.78 -1.81
CA MET A 217 1.54 -8.83 -2.77
C MET A 217 1.33 -8.42 -4.24
N ASP A 218 0.65 -7.30 -4.47
CA ASP A 218 0.21 -6.77 -5.76
C ASP A 218 0.49 -5.25 -5.91
N VAL A 219 1.27 -4.66 -5.00
CA VAL A 219 1.69 -3.25 -5.02
C VAL A 219 3.21 -3.17 -5.10
N LEU A 220 3.74 -2.49 -6.11
CA LEU A 220 5.15 -2.29 -6.38
C LEU A 220 5.73 -1.04 -5.72
N SER A 221 7.03 -1.10 -5.49
CA SER A 221 7.87 0.00 -5.04
C SER A 221 7.81 1.24 -5.95
N THR A 222 7.52 1.07 -7.24
CA THR A 222 7.37 2.15 -8.24
C THR A 222 6.12 3.01 -8.02
N GLU A 223 5.12 2.51 -7.28
CA GLU A 223 3.88 3.23 -7.00
C GLU A 223 4.04 4.28 -5.87
N PHE A 224 5.14 4.24 -5.11
CA PHE A 224 5.33 5.12 -3.95
C PHE A 224 6.05 6.44 -4.24
N TYR A 225 6.20 6.86 -5.51
CA TYR A 225 6.79 8.18 -5.81
C TYR A 225 6.06 9.35 -5.12
N PRO A 226 4.72 9.46 -5.17
CA PRO A 226 4.02 10.56 -4.50
C PRO A 226 4.25 10.54 -2.97
N LEU A 227 4.24 9.35 -2.36
CA LEU A 227 4.57 9.20 -0.93
C LEU A 227 6.02 9.64 -0.62
N SER A 228 6.95 9.41 -1.55
CA SER A 228 8.34 9.88 -1.41
C SER A 228 8.41 11.40 -1.25
N GLU A 229 7.55 12.15 -1.94
CA GLU A 229 7.51 13.61 -1.84
C GLU A 229 7.03 14.04 -0.44
N THR A 230 5.99 13.39 0.09
CA THR A 230 5.50 13.61 1.46
C THR A 230 6.56 13.29 2.52
N ILE A 231 7.23 12.13 2.41
CA ILE A 231 8.28 11.73 3.36
C ILE A 231 9.49 12.67 3.27
N ASN A 232 9.97 12.97 2.07
CA ASN A 232 11.13 13.82 1.84
C ASN A 232 10.93 15.25 2.35
N ALA A 233 9.69 15.75 2.37
CA ALA A 233 9.37 17.08 2.90
C ALA A 233 9.72 17.21 4.40
N THR A 234 9.70 16.10 5.16
CA THR A 234 10.08 16.04 6.58
C THR A 234 11.61 15.94 6.80
N GLY A 235 12.41 16.00 5.73
CA GLY A 235 13.86 15.81 5.78
C GLY A 235 14.30 14.37 5.99
N THR A 236 13.44 13.42 5.62
CA THR A 236 13.60 11.98 5.81
C THR A 236 13.79 11.30 4.48
N ALA A 237 14.70 10.34 4.38
CA ALA A 237 14.81 9.50 3.19
C ALA A 237 13.72 8.43 3.17
N MET A 238 13.23 8.09 1.98
CA MET A 238 12.39 6.91 1.77
C MET A 238 13.17 5.87 0.98
N ILE A 239 13.15 4.61 1.43
CA ILE A 239 13.66 3.47 0.66
C ILE A 239 12.49 2.56 0.32
N ALA A 240 12.04 2.58 -0.94
CA ALA A 240 10.98 1.73 -1.43
C ALA A 240 11.53 0.46 -2.07
N TYR A 241 10.99 -0.70 -1.71
CA TYR A 241 11.41 -1.99 -2.26
C TYR A 241 10.27 -3.00 -2.20
N ASP A 242 10.40 -4.07 -2.97
CA ASP A 242 9.37 -5.10 -3.09
C ASP A 242 9.65 -6.29 -2.17
N SER A 243 8.62 -6.76 -1.49
CA SER A 243 8.66 -8.02 -0.74
C SER A 243 8.88 -9.21 -1.70
N PRO A 244 9.32 -10.38 -1.19
CA PRO A 244 9.48 -11.58 -2.01
C PRO A 244 8.22 -11.90 -2.84
N GLY A 245 8.39 -12.08 -4.16
CA GLY A 245 7.34 -12.55 -5.06
C GLY A 245 6.48 -11.48 -5.74
N THR A 246 6.49 -10.22 -5.26
CA THR A 246 5.74 -9.13 -5.89
C THR A 246 6.49 -8.60 -7.14
N GLY A 247 7.49 -7.74 -6.93
CA GLY A 247 8.33 -7.16 -7.99
C GLY A 247 9.54 -7.99 -8.38
N ASN A 248 9.63 -9.24 -7.92
CA ASN A 248 10.80 -10.11 -8.10
C ASN A 248 10.39 -11.60 -8.09
N ASP A 249 11.35 -12.50 -8.30
CA ASP A 249 11.11 -13.95 -8.34
C ASP A 249 11.19 -14.65 -6.97
N GLY A 250 11.34 -13.88 -5.89
CA GLY A 250 11.32 -14.38 -4.52
C GLY A 250 10.05 -15.13 -4.17
N VAL A 251 10.11 -15.88 -3.07
CA VAL A 251 9.00 -16.71 -2.58
C VAL A 251 8.56 -16.18 -1.23
N VAL A 252 7.24 -16.10 -1.04
CA VAL A 252 6.63 -15.85 0.27
C VAL A 252 6.67 -17.15 1.06
N ASP A 253 7.49 -17.16 2.11
CA ASP A 253 7.70 -18.31 2.98
C ASP A 253 7.81 -17.86 4.44
N VAL A 254 8.15 -18.78 5.35
CA VAL A 254 8.36 -18.50 6.78
C VAL A 254 9.36 -17.36 7.06
N ASN A 255 10.21 -17.01 6.09
CA ASN A 255 11.19 -15.92 6.16
C ASN A 255 10.77 -14.72 5.30
N TYR A 256 9.48 -14.38 5.27
CA TYR A 256 8.95 -13.33 4.39
C TYR A 256 9.60 -11.94 4.58
N ASP A 257 10.13 -11.63 5.76
CA ASP A 257 10.88 -10.40 6.07
C ASP A 257 12.31 -10.37 5.50
N LYS A 258 12.75 -11.39 4.74
CA LYS A 258 14.14 -11.51 4.27
C LYS A 258 14.63 -10.34 3.41
N HIS A 259 13.76 -9.73 2.61
CA HIS A 259 14.12 -8.50 1.87
C HIS A 259 14.25 -7.31 2.82
N HIS A 260 13.33 -7.15 3.77
CA HIS A 260 13.39 -6.09 4.79
C HIS A 260 14.66 -6.19 5.63
N VAL A 261 15.04 -7.40 6.05
CA VAL A 261 16.29 -7.64 6.79
C VAL A 261 17.51 -7.27 5.95
N ALA A 262 17.52 -7.58 4.64
CA ALA A 262 18.63 -7.21 3.77
C ALA A 262 18.77 -5.69 3.60
N VAL A 263 17.65 -4.99 3.38
CA VAL A 263 17.63 -3.52 3.27
C VAL A 263 18.01 -2.88 4.61
N LEU A 264 17.47 -3.36 5.72
CA LEU A 264 17.80 -2.86 7.06
C LEU A 264 19.30 -3.00 7.35
N LYS A 265 19.91 -4.15 7.05
CA LYS A 265 21.36 -4.34 7.21
C LYS A 265 22.17 -3.37 6.36
N ARG A 266 21.73 -3.09 5.13
CA ARG A 266 22.39 -2.10 4.26
C ARG A 266 22.30 -0.70 4.84
N VAL A 267 21.14 -0.31 5.36
CA VAL A 267 20.94 0.97 6.05
C VAL A 267 21.83 1.08 7.28
N LEU A 268 21.86 0.07 8.14
CA LEU A 268 22.68 0.08 9.37
C LEU A 268 24.18 0.28 9.10
N GLY A 269 24.65 -0.15 7.93
CA GLY A 269 26.04 0.03 7.49
C GLY A 269 26.33 1.31 6.72
N ASP A 270 25.30 2.07 6.30
CA ASP A 270 25.45 3.30 5.53
C ASP A 270 25.40 4.53 6.44
N LYS A 271 26.55 5.22 6.55
CA LYS A 271 26.75 6.36 7.46
C LYS A 271 25.93 7.60 7.11
N ARG A 272 25.19 7.61 6.00
CA ARG A 272 24.25 8.69 5.66
C ARG A 272 22.96 8.60 6.48
N PHE A 273 22.60 7.42 6.95
CA PHE A 273 21.38 7.21 7.74
C PHE A 273 21.67 7.24 9.24
N ASP A 274 20.69 7.73 9.99
CA ASP A 274 20.71 7.71 11.44
C ASP A 274 20.12 6.40 11.96
N ASN A 275 20.97 5.52 12.48
CA ASN A 275 20.58 4.21 13.02
C ASN A 275 19.66 4.29 14.26
N LYS A 276 19.37 5.49 14.79
CA LYS A 276 18.37 5.70 15.85
C LYS A 276 17.02 6.21 15.33
N ARG A 277 16.91 6.49 14.03
CA ARG A 277 15.70 7.03 13.38
C ARG A 277 15.38 6.26 12.10
N ILE A 278 15.28 4.93 12.24
CA ILE A 278 14.84 4.02 11.18
C ILE A 278 13.37 3.67 11.42
N GLY A 279 12.48 4.12 10.54
CA GLY A 279 11.08 3.71 10.48
C GLY A 279 10.85 2.60 9.46
N VAL A 280 9.83 1.78 9.66
CA VAL A 280 9.39 0.79 8.66
C VAL A 280 7.88 0.84 8.50
N TRP A 281 7.41 1.08 7.26
CA TRP A 281 6.00 1.09 6.91
C TRP A 281 5.72 0.04 5.85
N SER A 282 4.87 -0.93 6.19
CA SER A 282 4.47 -2.00 5.30
C SER A 282 2.94 -2.11 5.20
N GLU A 283 2.46 -2.41 4.00
CA GLU A 283 1.03 -2.51 3.67
C GLU A 283 0.62 -3.95 3.32
N SER A 284 -0.64 -4.29 3.60
CA SER A 284 -1.27 -5.56 3.25
C SER A 284 -0.39 -6.74 3.69
N LEU A 285 -0.17 -7.75 2.84
CA LEU A 285 0.62 -8.95 3.17
C LEU A 285 1.97 -8.62 3.82
N ALA A 286 2.64 -7.55 3.38
CA ALA A 286 3.94 -7.15 3.92
C ALA A 286 3.85 -6.57 5.34
N GLY A 287 2.67 -6.20 5.84
CA GLY A 287 2.49 -5.77 7.24
C GLY A 287 3.03 -6.79 8.26
N LEU A 288 2.95 -8.09 7.94
CA LEU A 288 3.57 -9.15 8.74
C LEU A 288 5.08 -8.93 8.95
N THR A 289 5.79 -8.46 7.93
CA THR A 289 7.25 -8.33 7.96
C THR A 289 7.71 -7.25 8.94
N THR A 290 7.02 -6.11 8.99
CA THR A 290 7.37 -5.00 9.89
C THR A 290 7.05 -5.34 11.35
N VAL A 291 5.94 -6.04 11.58
CA VAL A 291 5.61 -6.60 12.90
C VAL A 291 6.69 -7.60 13.32
N ARG A 292 7.11 -8.49 12.42
CA ARG A 292 8.19 -9.44 12.71
C ARG A 292 9.50 -8.76 13.04
N LEU A 293 9.87 -7.68 12.36
CA LEU A 293 11.05 -6.88 12.71
C LEU A 293 10.94 -6.29 14.12
N ALA A 294 9.78 -5.75 14.49
CA ALA A 294 9.53 -5.12 15.78
C ALA A 294 9.43 -6.11 16.96
N LEU A 295 9.12 -7.38 16.71
CA LEU A 295 9.02 -8.42 17.74
C LEU A 295 10.28 -9.31 17.81
N GLY A 296 10.91 -9.55 16.66
CA GLY A 296 11.99 -10.49 16.48
C GLY A 296 13.37 -9.95 16.85
N LYS A 297 14.39 -10.51 16.20
CA LYS A 297 15.83 -10.23 16.47
C LYS A 297 16.25 -8.78 16.17
N HIS A 298 15.48 -8.07 15.34
CA HIS A 298 15.79 -6.72 14.87
C HIS A 298 15.02 -5.62 15.60
N ARG A 299 14.27 -5.94 16.66
CA ARG A 299 13.44 -4.95 17.37
C ARG A 299 14.22 -3.74 17.89
N GLY A 300 15.50 -3.91 18.20
CA GLY A 300 16.39 -2.82 18.64
C GLY A 300 16.99 -1.98 17.51
N ASP A 301 16.80 -2.39 16.25
CA ASP A 301 17.34 -1.72 15.06
C ASP A 301 16.31 -0.79 14.39
N VAL A 302 15.03 -0.87 14.79
CA VAL A 302 13.94 -0.05 14.26
C VAL A 302 13.34 0.83 15.36
N ALA A 303 13.11 2.10 15.06
CA ALA A 303 12.63 3.10 16.01
C ALA A 303 11.10 3.21 16.05
N ALA A 304 10.42 2.88 14.95
CA ALA A 304 8.96 2.82 14.86
C ALA A 304 8.53 1.98 13.66
N VAL A 305 7.40 1.27 13.77
CA VAL A 305 6.84 0.52 12.66
C VAL A 305 5.35 0.80 12.44
N VAL A 306 4.92 0.77 11.18
CA VAL A 306 3.52 0.92 10.77
C VAL A 306 3.09 -0.35 10.05
N ASN A 307 2.19 -1.09 10.70
CA ASN A 307 1.45 -2.22 10.14
C ASN A 307 0.12 -1.72 9.55
N SER A 308 0.08 -1.53 8.23
CA SER A 308 -1.13 -1.10 7.53
C SER A 308 -1.88 -2.32 6.97
N CYS A 309 -2.93 -2.74 7.67
CA CYS A 309 -3.80 -3.84 7.28
C CYS A 309 -3.05 -5.16 7.03
N GLY A 310 -2.07 -5.48 7.88
CA GLY A 310 -1.30 -6.71 7.74
C GLY A 310 -2.01 -7.94 8.32
N PRO A 311 -2.24 -9.02 7.54
CA PRO A 311 -2.70 -10.29 8.08
C PRO A 311 -1.59 -10.94 8.93
N MET A 312 -1.94 -11.62 10.02
CA MET A 312 -0.96 -12.22 10.95
C MET A 312 -1.14 -13.74 11.11
N HIS A 313 -2.35 -14.24 10.87
CA HIS A 313 -2.76 -15.61 11.11
C HIS A 313 -3.94 -16.06 10.25
N THR A 314 -5.07 -15.34 10.23
CA THR A 314 -6.33 -15.88 9.67
C THR A 314 -6.21 -16.22 8.19
N LEU A 315 -5.60 -15.33 7.40
CA LEU A 315 -5.27 -15.60 5.99
C LEU A 315 -4.37 -16.84 5.87
N TYR A 316 -3.29 -16.90 6.66
CA TYR A 316 -2.29 -17.96 6.57
C TYR A 316 -2.82 -19.34 6.97
N ALA A 317 -3.80 -19.37 7.87
CA ALA A 317 -4.48 -20.58 8.32
C ALA A 317 -5.73 -20.92 7.47
N LEU A 318 -5.99 -20.18 6.38
CA LEU A 318 -7.20 -20.27 5.53
C LEU A 318 -8.51 -20.20 6.33
N LYS A 319 -8.54 -19.42 7.41
CA LYS A 319 -9.70 -19.28 8.30
C LYS A 319 -10.69 -18.22 7.84
N LEU A 320 -10.40 -17.46 6.77
CA LEU A 320 -11.27 -16.42 6.23
C LEU A 320 -12.61 -16.96 5.70
N ALA A 321 -12.67 -18.22 5.27
CA ALA A 321 -13.82 -18.79 4.55
C ALA A 321 -14.42 -20.07 5.19
N GLY A 322 -14.30 -20.22 6.51
CA GLY A 322 -14.96 -21.31 7.26
C GLY A 322 -14.05 -22.18 8.13
N GLY A 323 -12.74 -21.95 8.12
CA GLY A 323 -11.78 -22.67 8.96
C GLY A 323 -11.57 -24.13 8.58
N ILE A 324 -10.82 -24.85 9.42
CA ILE A 324 -10.51 -26.27 9.21
C ILE A 324 -11.65 -27.13 9.77
N PRO A 325 -12.20 -28.10 9.01
CA PRO A 325 -13.19 -29.03 9.53
C PRO A 325 -12.67 -29.77 10.76
N PRO A 326 -13.49 -29.94 11.82
CA PRO A 326 -13.04 -30.40 13.13
C PRO A 326 -12.52 -31.84 13.16
N GLN A 327 -12.81 -32.64 12.13
CA GLN A 327 -12.26 -34.00 11.99
C GLN A 327 -10.79 -34.03 11.58
N TYR A 328 -10.19 -32.91 11.18
CA TYR A 328 -8.79 -32.84 10.79
C TYR A 328 -7.95 -32.11 11.83
N GLU A 329 -6.94 -32.79 12.33
CA GLU A 329 -5.85 -32.17 13.06
C GLU A 329 -4.87 -31.57 12.04
N LEU A 330 -4.95 -30.25 11.82
CA LEU A 330 -4.25 -29.57 10.73
C LEU A 330 -2.73 -29.80 10.75
N HIS A 331 -2.10 -29.69 11.91
CA HIS A 331 -0.65 -29.86 12.05
C HIS A 331 -0.21 -31.29 11.71
N ASP A 332 -0.95 -32.30 12.17
CA ASP A 332 -0.68 -33.71 11.86
C ASP A 332 -0.88 -34.00 10.36
N MET A 333 -1.94 -33.44 9.77
CA MET A 333 -2.20 -33.54 8.33
C MET A 333 -1.07 -32.92 7.50
N ILE A 334 -0.60 -31.73 7.87
CA ILE A 334 0.53 -31.07 7.20
C ILE A 334 1.82 -31.88 7.38
N GLU A 335 2.09 -32.40 8.57
CA GLU A 335 3.26 -33.24 8.82
C GLU A 335 3.23 -34.51 7.96
N ALA A 336 2.09 -35.19 7.93
CA ALA A 336 1.91 -36.39 7.12
C ALA A 336 2.05 -36.08 5.61
N TYR A 337 1.51 -34.95 5.14
CA TYR A 337 1.67 -34.49 3.77
C TYR A 337 3.13 -34.25 3.41
N ASN A 338 3.85 -33.46 4.22
CA ASN A 338 5.25 -33.12 3.99
C ASN A 338 6.16 -34.35 3.97
N ASN A 339 5.83 -35.36 4.78
CA ASN A 339 6.55 -36.63 4.85
C ASN A 339 6.06 -37.68 3.83
N ARG A 340 5.16 -37.30 2.89
CA ARG A 340 4.58 -38.19 1.86
C ARG A 340 3.90 -39.44 2.45
N ARG A 341 3.31 -39.31 3.64
CA ARG A 341 2.59 -40.39 4.34
C ARG A 341 1.12 -40.47 3.97
N LEU A 342 0.57 -39.42 3.34
CA LEU A 342 -0.82 -39.40 2.85
C LEU A 342 -0.92 -39.98 1.44
N SER A 343 -1.94 -40.80 1.22
CA SER A 343 -2.36 -41.24 -0.10
C SER A 343 -3.06 -40.11 -0.87
N LYS A 344 -3.10 -40.24 -2.20
CA LYS A 344 -3.86 -39.31 -3.06
C LYS A 344 -5.34 -39.22 -2.63
N ARG A 345 -5.94 -40.33 -2.21
CA ARG A 345 -7.34 -40.38 -1.78
C ARG A 345 -7.58 -39.51 -0.54
N GLU A 346 -6.68 -39.56 0.44
CA GLU A 346 -6.77 -38.75 1.67
C GLU A 346 -6.61 -37.26 1.36
N ILE A 347 -5.67 -36.90 0.48
CA ILE A 347 -5.48 -35.52 0.02
C ILE A 347 -6.73 -35.01 -0.71
N ASP A 348 -7.27 -35.80 -1.65
CA ASP A 348 -8.48 -35.45 -2.40
C ASP A 348 -9.70 -35.31 -1.48
N GLU A 349 -9.80 -36.13 -0.43
CA GLU A 349 -10.86 -36.05 0.57
C GLU A 349 -10.76 -34.78 1.42
N PHE A 350 -9.56 -34.47 1.92
CA PHE A 350 -9.29 -33.22 2.61
C PHE A 350 -9.63 -32.01 1.73
N ASN A 351 -9.15 -31.97 0.49
CA ASN A 351 -9.41 -30.85 -0.43
C ASN A 351 -10.91 -30.67 -0.69
N ARG A 352 -11.67 -31.76 -0.91
CA ARG A 352 -13.13 -31.67 -1.08
C ARG A 352 -13.85 -31.18 0.17
N SER A 353 -13.41 -31.59 1.36
CA SER A 353 -14.03 -31.18 2.62
C SER A 353 -13.80 -29.70 2.97
N MET A 354 -12.65 -29.16 2.56
CA MET A 354 -12.24 -27.78 2.79
C MET A 354 -12.86 -26.81 1.77
N LEU A 355 -13.07 -27.24 0.52
CA LEU A 355 -13.45 -26.38 -0.60
C LEU A 355 -14.94 -25.97 -0.55
N THR A 356 -15.27 -25.04 0.33
CA THR A 356 -16.59 -24.37 0.37
C THR A 356 -16.75 -23.44 -0.85
N PRO A 357 -17.99 -23.08 -1.26
CA PRO A 357 -18.19 -22.08 -2.31
C PRO A 357 -17.51 -20.74 -2.04
N SER A 358 -17.50 -20.31 -0.77
CA SER A 358 -16.82 -19.08 -0.34
C SER A 358 -15.30 -19.17 -0.47
N LEU A 359 -14.69 -20.29 -0.06
CA LEU A 359 -13.26 -20.50 -0.22
C LEU A 359 -12.90 -20.61 -1.71
N GLN A 360 -13.72 -21.29 -2.50
CA GLN A 360 -13.52 -21.39 -3.94
C GLN A 360 -13.53 -20.00 -4.61
N ALA A 361 -14.49 -19.14 -4.26
CA ALA A 361 -14.54 -17.77 -4.75
C ALA A 361 -13.29 -16.98 -4.36
N LEU A 362 -12.86 -17.07 -3.09
CA LEU A 362 -11.63 -16.42 -2.61
C LEU A 362 -10.38 -16.87 -3.37
N LEU A 363 -10.26 -18.16 -3.69
CA LEU A 363 -9.09 -18.71 -4.40
C LEU A 363 -9.10 -18.42 -5.91
N GLN A 364 -10.27 -18.13 -6.48
CA GLN A 364 -10.43 -17.76 -7.90
C GLN A 364 -10.36 -16.25 -8.12
N ASP A 365 -10.60 -15.46 -7.08
CA ASP A 365 -10.35 -14.03 -7.08
C ASP A 365 -8.87 -13.72 -7.34
N PHE A 366 -8.59 -12.54 -7.90
CA PHE A 366 -7.23 -12.15 -8.26
C PHE A 366 -6.29 -12.13 -7.05
N GLN A 367 -6.76 -11.76 -5.86
CA GLN A 367 -5.92 -11.78 -4.65
C GLN A 367 -5.57 -13.21 -4.25
N GLY A 368 -6.53 -14.13 -4.35
CA GLY A 368 -6.32 -15.55 -4.10
C GLY A 368 -5.32 -16.19 -5.06
N GLU A 369 -5.50 -15.98 -6.37
CA GLU A 369 -4.55 -16.46 -7.38
C GLU A 369 -3.15 -15.86 -7.18
N THR A 370 -3.09 -14.57 -6.86
CA THR A 370 -1.82 -13.89 -6.58
C THR A 370 -1.14 -14.50 -5.37
N TYR A 371 -1.87 -14.72 -4.27
CA TYR A 371 -1.33 -15.34 -3.07
C TYR A 371 -0.80 -16.75 -3.33
N ILE A 372 -1.56 -17.59 -4.05
CA ILE A 372 -1.14 -18.94 -4.47
C ILE A 372 0.17 -18.87 -5.26
N ASP A 373 0.29 -17.93 -6.21
CA ASP A 373 1.52 -17.72 -6.96
C ASP A 373 2.68 -17.35 -6.02
N ARG A 374 2.48 -16.42 -5.08
CA ARG A 374 3.51 -15.90 -4.17
C ARG A 374 4.11 -16.97 -3.26
N VAL A 375 3.26 -17.82 -2.68
CA VAL A 375 3.72 -18.93 -1.82
C VAL A 375 4.16 -20.15 -2.64
N ARG A 376 3.99 -20.11 -3.97
CA ARG A 376 4.29 -21.20 -4.90
C ARG A 376 3.47 -22.46 -4.62
N ALA A 377 2.23 -22.31 -4.19
CA ALA A 377 1.35 -23.45 -3.95
C ALA A 377 0.87 -24.07 -5.26
N THR A 378 0.57 -25.37 -5.24
CA THR A 378 -0.04 -26.08 -6.37
C THR A 378 -1.53 -25.69 -6.44
N PRO A 379 -2.01 -25.12 -7.56
CA PRO A 379 -3.44 -24.79 -7.71
C PRO A 379 -4.33 -26.01 -7.49
N GLY A 380 -5.36 -25.87 -6.66
CA GLY A 380 -6.32 -26.93 -6.33
C GLY A 380 -5.85 -27.93 -5.25
N ASP A 381 -4.61 -27.86 -4.78
CA ASP A 381 -4.11 -28.64 -3.63
C ASP A 381 -4.11 -27.76 -2.38
N LEU A 382 -5.21 -27.79 -1.61
CA LEU A 382 -5.38 -26.95 -0.42
C LEU A 382 -4.42 -27.36 0.70
N LEU A 383 -4.07 -28.64 0.80
CA LEU A 383 -3.10 -29.10 1.79
C LEU A 383 -1.68 -28.63 1.44
N ASN A 384 -1.33 -28.56 0.15
CA ASN A 384 -0.09 -27.89 -0.29
C ASN A 384 -0.07 -26.40 0.04
N LEU A 385 -1.20 -25.71 -0.18
CA LEU A 385 -1.32 -24.30 0.16
C LEU A 385 -1.13 -24.10 1.67
N LEU A 386 -1.83 -24.87 2.50
CA LEU A 386 -1.72 -24.80 3.96
C LEU A 386 -0.33 -25.15 4.48
N SER A 387 0.34 -26.17 3.93
CA SER A 387 1.68 -26.57 4.36
C SER A 387 2.74 -25.49 4.12
N LYS A 388 2.51 -24.62 3.12
CA LYS A 388 3.38 -23.47 2.80
C LYS A 388 2.96 -22.20 3.51
N SER A 389 1.65 -22.02 3.70
CA SER A 389 1.03 -20.81 4.21
C SER A 389 1.07 -20.72 5.74
N LEU A 390 0.68 -21.79 6.44
CA LEU A 390 0.55 -21.80 7.89
C LEU A 390 1.86 -21.40 8.63
N PRO A 391 3.06 -21.88 8.23
CA PRO A 391 4.31 -21.47 8.88
C PRO A 391 4.62 -19.97 8.81
N ILE A 392 4.00 -19.23 7.89
CA ILE A 392 4.19 -17.79 7.76
C ILE A 392 3.55 -17.04 8.94
N SER A 393 2.48 -17.58 9.53
CA SER A 393 1.74 -16.91 10.61
C SER A 393 2.63 -16.55 11.80
N LEU A 394 2.54 -15.31 12.28
CA LEU A 394 3.28 -14.89 13.47
C LEU A 394 2.75 -15.52 14.76
N VAL A 395 1.49 -15.96 14.76
CA VAL A 395 0.91 -16.74 15.87
C VAL A 395 1.53 -18.14 15.88
N GLU A 396 1.60 -18.81 14.73
CA GLU A 396 2.22 -20.14 14.60
C GLU A 396 3.74 -20.10 14.88
N GLN A 397 4.41 -19.01 14.53
CA GLN A 397 5.82 -18.78 14.90
C GLN A 397 6.02 -18.47 16.40
N GLY A 398 4.94 -18.32 17.18
CA GLY A 398 5.00 -17.97 18.61
C GLY A 398 5.49 -16.54 18.88
N LEU A 399 5.54 -15.68 17.85
CA LEU A 399 5.96 -14.28 17.97
C LEU A 399 4.80 -13.37 18.39
N LEU A 400 3.57 -13.74 18.06
CA LEU A 400 2.35 -12.97 18.34
C LEU A 400 1.39 -13.76 19.24
N GLY A 401 0.62 -13.06 20.09
CA GLY A 401 -0.32 -13.66 21.05
C GLY A 401 -0.02 -13.36 22.52
N LYS A 402 1.11 -12.71 22.80
CA LYS A 402 1.45 -12.17 24.12
C LYS A 402 1.44 -10.64 24.09
N LYS A 403 1.11 -10.01 25.21
CA LYS A 403 1.15 -8.55 25.37
C LYS A 403 2.57 -8.08 25.73
N ASN A 404 2.90 -6.83 25.38
CA ASN A 404 4.12 -6.14 25.82
C ASN A 404 5.42 -6.90 25.50
N VAL A 405 5.48 -7.54 24.34
CA VAL A 405 6.64 -8.29 23.85
C VAL A 405 7.78 -7.34 23.43
N THR A 406 7.44 -6.15 22.96
CA THR A 406 8.42 -5.15 22.51
C THR A 406 8.13 -3.75 23.05
N ASN A 407 9.20 -2.94 23.15
CA ASN A 407 9.10 -1.50 23.39
C ASN A 407 9.08 -0.69 22.09
N THR A 408 9.35 -1.31 20.94
CA THR A 408 9.26 -0.64 19.64
C THR A 408 7.83 -0.17 19.41
N PRO A 409 7.58 1.14 19.19
CA PRO A 409 6.25 1.64 18.82
C PRO A 409 5.72 0.93 17.57
N ILE A 410 4.47 0.45 17.65
CA ILE A 410 3.76 -0.16 16.53
C ILE A 410 2.46 0.60 16.32
N LEU A 411 2.31 1.25 15.17
CA LEU A 411 1.01 1.69 14.69
C LEU A 411 0.38 0.56 13.89
N THR A 412 -0.75 0.06 14.36
CA THR A 412 -1.62 -0.80 13.56
C THR A 412 -2.77 0.04 13.04
N ILE A 413 -2.93 0.09 11.72
CA ILE A 413 -3.96 0.87 11.07
C ILE A 413 -4.76 -0.05 10.14
N ASN A 414 -6.09 0.00 10.24
CA ASN A 414 -6.99 -0.84 9.44
C ASN A 414 -8.35 -0.17 9.18
N THR A 415 -9.13 -0.72 8.25
CA THR A 415 -10.54 -0.36 8.07
C THR A 415 -11.44 -1.20 8.99
N HIS A 416 -12.64 -0.71 9.26
CA HIS A 416 -13.58 -1.38 10.14
C HIS A 416 -14.18 -2.67 9.56
N ALA A 417 -14.17 -2.81 8.23
CA ALA A 417 -14.68 -3.97 7.50
C ALA A 417 -13.63 -4.47 6.49
N ASP A 418 -12.41 -4.72 6.97
CA ASP A 418 -11.37 -5.33 6.15
C ASP A 418 -11.70 -6.82 5.92
N PRO A 419 -11.84 -7.27 4.66
CA PRO A 419 -12.21 -8.67 4.35
C PRO A 419 -11.08 -9.67 4.57
N LEU A 420 -9.83 -9.21 4.70
CA LEU A 420 -8.64 -10.05 4.84
C LEU A 420 -8.05 -10.03 6.25
N VAL A 421 -8.28 -8.95 7.01
CA VAL A 421 -7.66 -8.75 8.33
C VAL A 421 -8.71 -8.44 9.40
N PRO A 422 -9.14 -9.46 10.17
CA PRO A 422 -10.03 -9.29 11.30
C PRO A 422 -9.46 -8.33 12.36
N HIS A 423 -10.33 -7.53 13.00
CA HIS A 423 -9.95 -6.58 14.06
C HIS A 423 -9.18 -7.22 15.20
N GLY A 424 -9.55 -8.45 15.58
CA GLY A 424 -8.86 -9.20 16.63
C GLY A 424 -7.37 -9.36 16.33
N GLU A 425 -6.98 -9.57 15.06
CA GLU A 425 -5.57 -9.68 14.68
C GLU A 425 -4.86 -8.32 14.76
N SER A 426 -5.50 -7.25 14.32
CA SER A 426 -4.97 -5.89 14.48
C SER A 426 -4.75 -5.54 15.96
N GLN A 427 -5.65 -5.98 16.84
CA GLN A 427 -5.50 -5.80 18.28
C GLN A 427 -4.34 -6.63 18.84
N LEU A 428 -4.15 -7.88 18.40
CA LEU A 428 -3.01 -8.71 18.83
C LEU A 428 -1.67 -8.05 18.51
N VAL A 429 -1.54 -7.45 17.32
CA VAL A 429 -0.33 -6.69 16.93
C VAL A 429 -0.11 -5.50 17.84
N THR A 430 -1.17 -4.73 18.08
CA THR A 430 -1.12 -3.53 18.93
C THR A 430 -0.71 -3.89 20.35
N ASP A 431 -1.34 -4.91 20.93
CA ASP A 431 -1.08 -5.37 22.30
C ASP A 431 0.35 -5.91 22.48
N ALA A 432 1.00 -6.38 21.42
CA ALA A 432 2.37 -6.88 21.48
C ALA A 432 3.40 -5.76 21.75
N SER A 433 3.05 -4.49 21.55
CA SER A 433 3.90 -3.34 21.87
C SER A 433 3.41 -2.57 23.08
N VAL A 434 4.33 -2.23 23.98
CA VAL A 434 4.05 -1.32 25.13
C VAL A 434 3.59 0.06 24.65
N GLN A 435 3.99 0.45 23.44
CA GLN A 435 3.64 1.71 22.79
C GLN A 435 2.75 1.49 21.57
N GLY A 436 1.99 0.40 21.56
CA GLY A 436 1.07 0.07 20.48
C GLY A 436 -0.05 1.11 20.36
N LYS A 437 -0.33 1.54 19.13
CA LYS A 437 -1.51 2.34 18.80
C LYS A 437 -2.33 1.62 17.74
N LEU A 438 -3.62 1.44 18.01
CA LEU A 438 -4.59 0.93 17.04
C LEU A 438 -5.40 2.09 16.45
N MET A 439 -5.54 2.13 15.14
CA MET A 439 -6.42 3.04 14.41
C MET A 439 -7.32 2.25 13.47
N ILE A 440 -8.63 2.30 13.71
CA ILE A 440 -9.64 1.66 12.87
C ILE A 440 -10.49 2.76 12.22
N TYR A 441 -10.65 2.67 10.90
CA TYR A 441 -11.40 3.64 10.11
C TYR A 441 -12.78 3.10 9.74
N ASP A 442 -13.81 3.77 10.27
CA ASP A 442 -15.22 3.37 10.12
C ASP A 442 -15.94 4.09 8.96
N ASN A 443 -15.29 5.09 8.35
CA ASN A 443 -15.88 5.91 7.30
C ASN A 443 -15.88 5.27 5.90
N TYR A 444 -15.19 4.14 5.73
CA TYR A 444 -15.19 3.32 4.51
C TYR A 444 -14.81 1.87 4.79
N GLU A 445 -15.17 0.99 3.86
CA GLU A 445 -14.91 -0.45 3.89
C GLU A 445 -13.79 -0.83 2.89
N GLY A 446 -13.28 -2.06 2.99
CA GLY A 446 -12.34 -2.65 2.03
C GLY A 446 -10.91 -2.79 2.56
N HIS A 447 -10.08 -3.52 1.82
CA HIS A 447 -8.71 -3.82 2.22
C HIS A 447 -7.75 -2.65 1.95
N CYS A 448 -6.92 -2.37 2.94
CA CYS A 448 -6.07 -1.20 3.08
C CYS A 448 -6.78 0.16 3.23
N VAL A 449 -6.30 0.93 4.21
CA VAL A 449 -6.74 2.31 4.43
C VAL A 449 -6.46 3.20 3.24
N SER A 450 -7.32 4.20 3.06
CA SER A 450 -7.21 5.19 2.01
C SER A 450 -5.88 5.94 2.05
N ARG A 451 -5.40 6.37 0.88
CA ARG A 451 -4.26 7.31 0.79
C ARG A 451 -4.57 8.65 1.45
N ALA A 452 -5.84 8.98 1.68
CA ALA A 452 -6.26 10.13 2.48
C ALA A 452 -5.74 10.09 3.94
N GLU A 453 -5.39 8.91 4.46
CA GLU A 453 -4.90 8.74 5.83
C GLU A 453 -3.38 8.85 5.98
N ILE A 454 -2.65 9.09 4.87
CA ILE A 454 -1.19 9.31 4.90
C ILE A 454 -0.77 10.40 5.89
N PRO A 455 -1.45 11.56 5.99
CA PRO A 455 -1.07 12.60 6.96
C PRO A 455 -1.05 12.10 8.40
N MET A 456 -2.06 11.32 8.82
CA MET A 456 -2.12 10.75 10.16
C MET A 456 -0.99 9.75 10.44
N ILE A 457 -0.66 8.91 9.45
CA ILE A 457 0.47 7.97 9.56
C ILE A 457 1.79 8.75 9.66
N MET A 458 1.95 9.79 8.86
CA MET A 458 3.13 10.65 8.85
C MET A 458 3.28 11.47 10.12
N GLU A 459 2.20 11.96 10.71
CA GLU A 459 2.23 12.62 12.03
C GLU A 459 2.76 11.65 13.09
N TRP A 460 2.22 10.43 13.14
CA TRP A 460 2.65 9.42 14.09
C TRP A 460 4.13 9.00 13.91
N LEU A 461 4.55 8.78 12.67
CA LEU A 461 5.96 8.50 12.35
C LEU A 461 6.86 9.70 12.70
N SER A 462 6.39 10.93 12.44
CA SER A 462 7.14 12.15 12.74
C SER A 462 7.42 12.31 14.23
N TYR A 463 6.43 11.99 15.06
CA TYR A 463 6.58 11.97 16.51
C TYR A 463 7.66 10.96 16.97
N HIS A 464 7.54 9.70 16.56
CA HIS A 464 8.45 8.65 17.04
C HIS A 464 9.86 8.72 16.45
N LEU A 465 10.00 9.20 15.21
CA LEU A 465 11.29 9.36 14.54
C LEU A 465 11.90 10.75 14.74
N ARG A 466 11.18 11.69 15.37
CA ARG A 466 11.60 13.10 15.58
C ARG A 466 11.95 13.77 14.25
N LEU A 467 11.01 13.72 13.32
CA LEU A 467 11.14 14.31 11.98
C LEU A 467 10.84 15.81 12.01
N LEU A 468 11.14 16.53 10.93
CA LEU A 468 10.81 17.94 10.81
C LEU A 468 9.29 18.11 10.60
N THR A 469 8.64 18.90 11.45
CA THR A 469 7.18 19.13 11.43
C THR A 469 6.78 20.50 10.88
N ASP A 470 7.72 21.44 10.72
CA ASP A 470 7.47 22.80 10.18
C ASP A 470 7.44 22.79 8.64
N VAL A 471 6.57 21.95 8.08
CA VAL A 471 6.37 21.80 6.63
C VAL A 471 4.97 22.33 6.29
N PRO A 472 4.83 23.39 5.48
CA PRO A 472 3.53 23.89 5.05
C PRO A 472 2.72 22.78 4.36
N GLY A 473 1.46 22.56 4.79
CA GLY A 473 0.55 21.60 4.17
C GLY A 473 0.70 20.12 4.59
N LEU A 474 1.49 19.80 5.62
CA LEU A 474 1.56 18.43 6.15
C LEU A 474 0.41 18.09 7.13
N LEU A 475 -0.29 19.12 7.62
CA LEU A 475 -1.34 19.05 8.64
C LEU A 475 -2.59 19.89 8.29
N ASP A 476 -2.67 20.46 7.08
CA ASP A 476 -3.77 21.32 6.62
C ASP A 476 -4.70 20.59 5.65
#